data_AF-A0A1G4JBM3-F1
#
_entry.id   AF-A0A1G4JBM3-F1
#
_cell.length_a   1.000
_cell.length_b   1.000
_cell.length_c   1.000
_cell.angle_alpha   90.00
_cell.angle_beta   90.00
_cell.angle_gamma   90.00
#
_symmetry.space_group_name_H-M   'P 1'
#
loop_
_entity.id
_entity.type
_entity.pdbx_description
1 polymer ?
#
loop_
_entity_poly.entity_id
_entity_poly.type
_entity_poly.pdbx_seq_one_letter_code
_entity_poly.pdbx_strand_id
1 'polypeptide(L)'
;MTRTNKWTIHEDKADSHYFTHNGHFGAAPNGVKKHGSGKGNWGKPGDEIQDLIETGEIPPVFHKQRRGSNVQDHERKLGEVQQFHE
;
A
#
# COMPACT_ATOMS: atom_id res chain seq x y z
N MET A 1 -4.36 25.20 16.68
CA MET A 1 -4.18 25.39 18.14
C MET A 1 -3.83 24.06 18.76
N THR A 2 -2.54 23.85 19.08
CA THR A 2 -2.06 22.67 19.80
C THR A 2 -2.28 22.88 21.31
N ARG A 3 -3.07 22.00 21.94
CA ARG A 3 -3.36 22.09 23.39
C ARG A 3 -2.07 21.79 24.17
N THR A 4 -1.70 22.68 25.08
CA THR A 4 -0.56 22.50 25.99
C THR A 4 -0.90 21.46 27.06
N ASN A 5 0.05 20.55 27.32
CA ASN A 5 -0.05 19.57 28.40
C ASN A 5 0.10 20.28 29.74
N LYS A 6 -1.03 20.72 30.31
CA LYS A 6 -1.12 21.11 31.71
C LYS A 6 -0.84 19.88 32.58
N TRP A 7 0.07 20.03 33.54
CA TRP A 7 0.36 19.03 34.56
C TRP A 7 -0.80 19.04 35.57
N THR A 8 -1.86 18.28 35.32
CA THR A 8 -2.86 17.98 36.35
C THR A 8 -2.35 16.81 37.18
N ILE A 9 -1.96 17.10 38.43
CA ILE A 9 -1.27 16.17 39.35
C ILE A 9 -2.25 15.10 39.91
N HIS A 10 -3.56 15.28 39.73
CA HIS A 10 -4.60 14.45 40.37
C HIS A 10 -5.73 14.00 39.43
N GLU A 11 -5.63 14.25 38.12
CA GLU A 11 -6.63 13.75 37.16
C GLU A 11 -5.98 12.67 36.30
N ASP A 12 -6.62 11.50 36.24
CA ASP A 12 -6.22 10.45 35.32
C ASP A 12 -6.26 11.00 33.89
N LYS A 13 -5.21 10.70 33.13
CA LYS A 13 -5.09 11.13 31.74
C LYS A 13 -6.32 10.61 30.99
N ALA A 14 -7.06 11.51 30.34
CA ALA A 14 -8.26 11.15 29.59
C ALA A 14 -7.98 9.98 28.63
N ASP A 15 -8.80 8.92 28.75
CA ASP A 15 -8.70 7.76 27.89
C ASP A 15 -8.89 8.18 26.43
N SER A 16 -7.97 7.72 25.59
CA SER A 16 -8.03 7.99 24.16
C SER A 16 -9.18 7.20 23.53
N HIS A 17 -10.19 7.92 23.02
CA HIS A 17 -11.34 7.34 22.34
C HIS A 17 -11.03 6.65 20.99
N TYR A 18 -9.80 6.76 20.49
CA TYR A 18 -9.36 6.20 19.21
C TYR A 18 -8.08 5.37 19.38
N PHE A 19 -7.82 4.45 18.46
CA PHE A 19 -6.54 3.73 18.37
C PHE A 19 -5.38 4.73 18.29
N THR A 20 -4.57 4.80 19.34
CA THR A 20 -3.53 5.84 19.49
C THR A 20 -2.22 5.53 18.78
N HIS A 21 -1.98 4.26 18.45
CA HIS A 21 -0.73 3.80 17.86
C HIS A 21 -1.02 2.97 16.62
N ASN A 22 -0.56 3.47 15.47
CA ASN A 22 -0.43 2.70 14.24
C ASN A 22 1.05 2.67 13.86
N GLY A 23 1.66 1.49 13.93
CA GLY A 23 3.06 1.27 13.52
C GLY A 23 4.09 1.38 14.65
N HIS A 24 5.37 1.35 14.28
CA HIS A 24 6.49 1.45 15.21
C HIS A 24 6.73 2.90 15.69
N PHE A 25 7.57 3.08 16.72
CA PHE A 25 7.96 4.40 17.20
C PHE A 25 8.50 5.28 16.05
N GLY A 26 7.96 6.50 15.91
CA GLY A 26 8.31 7.43 14.84
C GLY A 26 7.54 7.24 13.52
N ALA A 27 6.66 6.25 13.41
CA ALA A 27 5.77 6.13 12.26
C ALA A 27 4.68 7.21 12.30
N ALA A 28 4.39 7.80 11.13
CA ALA A 28 3.27 8.74 11.02
C ALA A 28 1.96 7.98 11.23
N PRO A 29 1.08 8.41 12.16
CA PRO A 29 -0.15 7.67 12.49
C PRO A 29 -1.14 7.59 11.32
N ASN A 30 -1.07 8.57 10.41
CA ASN A 30 -1.90 8.65 9.20
C ASN A 30 -1.15 8.15 7.95
N GLY A 31 0.05 7.59 8.12
CA GLY A 31 0.87 7.12 7.01
C GLY A 31 0.38 5.78 6.47
N VAL A 32 0.26 5.67 5.14
CA VAL A 32 0.01 4.39 4.48
C VAL A 32 1.33 3.60 4.42
N LYS A 33 1.31 2.33 4.85
CA LYS A 33 2.48 1.43 4.83
C LYS A 33 3.08 1.37 3.43
N LYS A 34 4.40 1.61 3.32
CA LYS A 34 5.15 1.65 2.05
C LYS A 34 4.51 2.56 0.99
N HIS A 35 3.76 3.58 1.41
CA HIS A 35 3.01 4.48 0.54
C HIS A 35 2.09 3.77 -0.47
N GLY A 36 1.44 2.68 -0.07
CA GLY A 36 0.52 1.92 -0.94
C GLY A 36 1.20 0.86 -1.80
N SER A 37 2.53 0.83 -1.89
CA SER A 37 3.23 -0.17 -2.70
C SER A 37 3.35 -1.54 -2.03
N GLY A 38 3.41 -2.58 -2.86
CA GLY A 38 3.72 -3.95 -2.47
C GLY A 38 2.50 -4.85 -2.33
N LYS A 39 2.75 -6.17 -2.34
CA LYS A 39 1.72 -7.21 -2.28
C LYS A 39 0.85 -7.08 -1.02
N GLY A 40 -0.47 -7.11 -1.20
CA GLY A 40 -1.46 -6.95 -0.12
C GLY A 40 -1.81 -5.51 0.22
N ASN A 41 -1.23 -4.52 -0.48
CA ASN A 41 -1.71 -3.15 -0.48
C ASN A 41 -2.52 -2.87 -1.76
N TRP A 42 -3.32 -1.80 -1.75
CA TRP A 42 -4.19 -1.38 -2.85
C TRP A 42 -3.45 -0.68 -4.00
N GLY A 43 -2.13 -0.50 -3.92
CA GLY A 43 -1.34 0.22 -4.91
C GLY A 43 -1.18 1.72 -4.59
N LYS A 44 -0.46 2.42 -5.48
CA LYS A 44 -0.37 3.87 -5.49
C LYS A 44 -1.34 4.45 -6.52
N PRO A 45 -1.82 5.68 -6.32
CA PRO A 45 -2.52 6.38 -7.39
C PRO A 45 -1.60 6.52 -8.61
N GLY A 46 -2.07 6.02 -9.75
CA GLY A 46 -1.33 5.93 -11.01
C GLY A 46 -0.77 4.52 -11.30
N ASP A 47 -0.72 3.62 -10.32
CA ASP A 47 -0.37 2.21 -10.57
C ASP A 47 -1.49 1.52 -11.37
N GLU A 48 -2.75 1.96 -11.27
CA GLU A 48 -3.88 1.39 -11.99
C GLU A 48 -3.72 1.52 -13.51
N ILE A 49 -3.07 2.59 -13.99
CA ILE A 49 -2.78 2.77 -15.42
C ILE A 49 -1.84 1.66 -15.91
N GLN A 50 -0.90 1.23 -15.07
CA GLN A 50 0.02 0.16 -15.42
C GLN A 50 -0.69 -1.18 -15.50
N ASP A 51 -1.61 -1.45 -14.58
CA ASP A 51 -2.43 -2.67 -14.61
C ASP A 51 -3.31 -2.73 -15.87
N LEU A 52 -3.87 -1.59 -16.29
CA LEU A 52 -4.64 -1.47 -17.54
C LEU A 52 -3.78 -1.66 -18.79
N ILE A 53 -2.50 -1.30 -18.74
CA ILE A 53 -1.54 -1.58 -19.82
C ILE A 53 -1.16 -3.07 -19.84
N GLU A 54 -0.94 -3.67 -18.67
CA GLU A 54 -0.58 -5.09 -18.55
C GLU A 54 -1.72 -6.02 -18.97
N THR A 55 -2.97 -5.66 -18.66
CA THR A 55 -4.18 -6.38 -19.11
C THR A 55 -4.48 -6.18 -20.60
N GLY A 56 -3.82 -5.21 -21.26
CA GLY A 56 -4.02 -4.92 -22.67
C GLY A 56 -5.24 -4.03 -22.97
N GLU A 57 -5.90 -3.48 -21.95
CA GLU A 57 -7.03 -2.55 -22.11
C GLU A 57 -6.59 -1.19 -22.66
N ILE A 58 -5.36 -0.75 -22.34
CA ILE A 58 -4.80 0.54 -22.79
C ILE A 58 -3.43 0.33 -23.46
N PRO A 59 -3.15 1.00 -24.60
CA PRO A 59 -1.83 0.93 -25.24
C PRO A 59 -0.73 1.56 -24.37
N PRO A 60 0.51 1.03 -24.40
CA PRO A 60 1.59 1.50 -23.54
C PRO A 60 1.98 2.95 -23.85
N VAL A 61 1.87 3.82 -22.85
CA VAL A 61 2.28 5.21 -22.97
C VAL A 61 3.82 5.27 -23.09
N PHE A 62 4.31 5.93 -24.14
CA PHE A 62 5.75 6.13 -24.44
C PHE A 62 6.57 4.89 -24.91
N HIS A 63 5.94 3.77 -25.29
CA HIS A 63 6.62 2.54 -25.74
C HIS A 63 7.65 1.96 -24.74
N LYS A 64 7.67 2.45 -23.50
CA LYS A 64 8.67 2.05 -22.51
C LYS A 64 8.05 0.99 -21.60
N GLN A 65 8.22 -0.26 -21.99
CA GLN A 65 7.88 -1.41 -21.16
C GLN A 65 8.69 -1.31 -19.85
N ARG A 66 8.01 -1.08 -18.73
CA ARG A 66 8.63 -1.19 -17.41
C ARG A 66 8.95 -2.67 -17.16
N ARG A 67 10.08 -2.97 -16.53
CA ARG A 67 10.32 -4.33 -16.02
C ARG A 67 9.28 -4.61 -14.95
N GLY A 68 8.42 -5.60 -15.19
CA GLY A 68 7.51 -6.13 -14.18
C GLY A 68 8.29 -6.62 -12.95
N SER A 69 7.60 -6.74 -11.82
CA SER A 69 8.21 -7.34 -10.64
C SER A 69 8.40 -8.85 -10.87
N ASN A 70 9.48 -9.43 -10.34
CA ASN A 70 9.72 -10.89 -10.43
C ASN A 70 8.51 -11.69 -9.93
N VAL A 71 7.76 -11.16 -8.97
CA VAL A 71 6.58 -11.81 -8.41
C VAL A 71 5.45 -11.92 -9.45
N GLN A 72 5.18 -10.87 -10.22
CA GLN A 72 4.17 -10.91 -11.29
C GLN A 72 4.53 -11.94 -12.38
N ASP A 73 5.81 -12.01 -12.75
CA ASP A 73 6.28 -13.04 -13.70
C ASP A 73 6.11 -14.46 -13.16
N HIS A 74 6.35 -14.66 -11.86
CA HIS A 74 6.16 -15.96 -11.22
C HIS A 74 4.68 -16.35 -11.13
N GLU A 75 3.79 -15.41 -10.81
CA GLU A 75 2.34 -15.66 -10.75
C GLU A 75 1.78 -16.01 -12.13
N ARG A 76 2.19 -15.29 -13.18
CA ARG A 76 1.81 -15.62 -14.57
C ARG A 76 2.24 -17.03 -14.96
N LYS A 77 3.51 -17.36 -14.72
CA LYS A 77 4.05 -18.70 -15.00
C LYS A 77 3.31 -19.80 -14.24
N LEU A 78 2.93 -19.53 -12.99
CA LEU A 78 2.19 -20.48 -12.18
C LEU A 78 0.76 -20.68 -12.71
N GLY A 79 0.11 -19.60 -13.16
CA GLY A 79 -1.20 -19.64 -13.79
C GLY A 79 -1.20 -20.45 -15.10
N GLU A 80 -0.20 -20.26 -15.96
CA GLU A 80 -0.04 -21.04 -17.20
C GLU A 80 0.05 -22.54 -16.91
N VAL A 81 0.83 -22.93 -15.91
CA VAL A 81 0.98 -24.34 -15.50
C VAL A 81 -0.33 -24.90 -14.94
N GLN A 82 -1.09 -24.10 -14.17
CA GLN A 82 -2.36 -24.54 -13.58
C GLN A 82 -3.50 -24.67 -14.60
N GLN A 83 -3.51 -23.83 -15.64
CA GLN A 83 -4.53 -23.85 -16.68
C GLN A 83 -4.21 -24.79 -17.83
N PHE A 84 -3.00 -25.35 -17.88
CA PHE A 84 -2.63 -26.37 -18.85
C PHE A 84 -3.47 -27.64 -18.60
N HIS A 85 -4.52 -27.81 -19.39
CA HIS A 85 -5.17 -29.10 -19.61
C HIS A 85 -4.69 -29.61 -20.97
N GLU A 86 -4.28 -30.88 -21.03
CA GLU A 86 -3.79 -31.55 -22.25
C GLU A 86 -4.75 -31.46 -23.44
#